data_AF-A0A415J3K3-F1
#
_entry.id   AF-A0A415J3K3-F1
#
_cell.length_a   1.000
_cell.length_b   1.000
_cell.length_c   1.000
_cell.angle_alpha   90.00
_cell.angle_beta   90.00
_cell.angle_gamma   90.00
#
_symmetry.space_group_name_H-M   'P 1'
#
loop_
_entity.id
_entity.type
_entity.pdbx_description
1 polymer ?
#
loop_
_entity_poly.entity_id
_entity_poly.type
_entity_poly.pdbx_seq_one_letter_code
_entity_poly.pdbx_strand_id
1 'polypeptide(L)'
;MKHCDLSVGDWIIIENCYAYILAVHDIFYETFHTEVQEKSSLKGDYVYSLIVYRIYCTTKGKKINRKPAYFTHGVEDYRSLAPDEKNFISQLLKSNSDEFNHWKAGSVLPSEYEHIDLPVLSSTPKSVMNRFKKAIKQLTPPYTFNDLLEVCNDIKSIDWKHINEVDDNYISFDMYFTIGNHQGDSILFDRIKKIDYTDSEEDNMTLESFFTFETAFLSLARFIKEYDVIYPSEKNTVLLEQLKKIWSGLFHQNWKESPLAFDFFTHAPKIQSYSYELAKDTVLEFLKRNVQELDCQRLVDFLCEEDKEKKVYKKVYKLLKGM
;
A
#
# COMPACT_ATOMS: atom_id res chain seq x y z
N MET A 1 36.80 3.73 5.26
CA MET A 1 36.69 5.20 5.40
C MET A 1 35.64 5.47 6.48
N LYS A 2 35.69 6.56 7.26
CA LYS A 2 34.61 6.85 8.23
C LYS A 2 33.51 7.59 7.47
N HIS A 3 32.32 7.00 7.35
CA HIS A 3 31.20 7.59 6.59
C HIS A 3 30.33 8.54 7.42
N CYS A 4 30.37 8.38 8.74
CA CYS A 4 29.67 9.21 9.72
C CYS A 4 30.66 9.77 10.75
N ASP A 5 30.50 11.02 11.17
CA ASP A 5 31.35 11.65 12.18
C ASP A 5 31.05 11.15 13.60
N LEU A 6 29.84 10.64 13.84
CA LEU A 6 29.38 10.06 15.11
C LEU A 6 29.91 8.65 15.36
N SER A 7 29.91 8.23 16.62
CA SER A 7 30.33 6.91 17.05
C SER A 7 29.52 6.43 18.24
N VAL A 8 29.43 5.10 18.39
CA VAL A 8 28.80 4.48 19.56
C VAL A 8 29.47 4.99 20.82
N GLY A 9 28.69 5.49 21.76
CA GLY A 9 29.23 6.13 22.97
C GLY A 9 29.22 7.65 22.96
N ASP A 10 29.03 8.27 21.81
CA ASP A 10 28.92 9.71 21.74
C ASP A 10 27.62 10.21 22.38
N TRP A 11 27.70 11.43 22.88
CA TRP A 11 26.56 12.20 23.32
C TRP A 11 26.26 13.28 22.29
N ILE A 12 24.98 13.49 22.04
CA ILE A 12 24.47 14.53 21.16
C ILE A 12 23.33 15.27 21.84
N ILE A 13 23.01 16.45 21.31
CA ILE A 13 21.77 17.14 21.62
C ILE A 13 20.84 17.02 20.43
N ILE A 14 19.65 16.52 20.71
CA ILE A 14 18.55 16.36 19.76
C ILE A 14 17.25 16.68 20.51
N GLU A 15 16.34 17.43 19.88
CA GLU A 15 15.08 17.87 20.50
C GLU A 15 15.26 18.53 21.89
N ASN A 16 16.30 19.36 22.08
CA ASN A 16 16.66 19.98 23.37
C ASN A 16 16.93 18.98 24.52
N CYS A 17 17.33 17.76 24.18
CA CYS A 17 17.63 16.69 25.13
C CYS A 17 19.01 16.09 24.89
N TYR A 18 19.63 15.59 25.96
CA TYR A 18 20.85 14.81 25.90
C TYR A 18 20.51 13.37 25.49
N ALA A 19 21.05 12.97 24.36
CA ALA A 19 20.92 11.62 23.82
C ALA A 19 22.28 10.92 23.75
N TYR A 20 22.25 9.62 23.97
CA TYR A 20 23.41 8.74 23.88
C TYR A 20 23.28 7.87 22.64
N ILE A 21 24.35 7.78 21.86
CA ILE A 21 24.39 6.96 20.65
C ILE A 21 24.64 5.50 21.04
N LEU A 22 23.65 4.67 20.69
CA LEU A 22 23.61 3.25 20.98
C LEU A 22 24.22 2.41 19.85
N ALA A 23 23.99 2.79 18.60
CA ALA A 23 24.50 2.11 17.42
C ALA A 23 24.73 3.11 16.28
N VAL A 24 25.74 2.85 15.46
CA VAL A 24 25.98 3.50 14.17
C VAL A 24 26.10 2.36 13.16
N HIS A 25 25.29 2.40 12.11
CA HIS A 25 25.21 1.32 11.15
C HIS A 25 25.23 1.87 9.74
N ASP A 26 26.30 1.57 9.00
CA ASP A 26 26.42 1.91 7.59
C ASP A 26 25.61 0.91 6.77
N ILE A 27 24.76 1.44 5.89
CA ILE A 27 23.96 0.69 4.92
C ILE A 27 24.68 0.75 3.57
N PHE A 28 24.83 -0.41 2.95
CA PHE A 28 25.49 -0.59 1.67
C PHE A 28 24.51 -1.15 0.64
N TYR A 29 24.81 -0.88 -0.63
CA TYR A 29 24.05 -1.41 -1.74
C TYR A 29 24.16 -2.94 -1.80
N GLU A 30 23.09 -3.62 -1.42
CA GLU A 30 22.90 -5.07 -1.55
C GLU A 30 22.24 -5.48 -2.87
N THR A 31 22.28 -6.78 -3.19
CA THR A 31 21.76 -7.37 -4.44
C THR A 31 20.31 -6.98 -4.76
N PHE A 32 19.48 -6.75 -3.74
CA PHE A 32 18.06 -6.42 -3.93
C PHE A 32 17.78 -4.95 -4.24
N HIS A 33 18.76 -4.06 -4.16
CA HIS A 33 18.57 -2.66 -4.53
C HIS A 33 18.48 -2.50 -6.05
N THR A 34 17.52 -1.71 -6.51
CA THR A 34 17.29 -1.45 -7.94
C THR A 34 18.55 -0.90 -8.62
N GLU A 35 19.31 -0.03 -7.96
CA GLU A 35 20.57 0.51 -8.48
C GLU A 35 21.62 -0.57 -8.76
N VAL A 36 21.64 -1.63 -7.95
CA VAL A 36 22.54 -2.78 -8.15
C VAL A 36 22.09 -3.64 -9.32
N GLN A 37 20.79 -3.75 -9.56
CA GLN A 37 20.26 -4.47 -10.72
C GLN A 37 20.64 -3.75 -12.03
N GLU A 38 20.54 -2.42 -12.07
CA GLU A 38 20.96 -1.62 -13.21
C GLU A 38 22.48 -1.60 -13.41
N LYS A 39 23.24 -1.55 -12.30
CA LYS A 39 24.70 -1.46 -12.31
C LYS A 39 25.31 -2.29 -11.18
N SER A 40 25.59 -3.56 -11.49
CA SER A 40 26.12 -4.55 -10.53
C SER A 40 27.41 -4.13 -9.80
N SER A 41 28.23 -3.25 -10.39
CA SER A 41 29.42 -2.70 -9.76
C SER A 41 29.15 -1.80 -8.54
N LEU A 42 27.90 -1.36 -8.32
CA LEU A 42 27.52 -0.60 -7.13
C LEU A 42 27.35 -1.47 -5.89
N LYS A 43 27.30 -2.80 -6.05
CA LYS A 43 27.14 -3.70 -4.91
C LYS A 43 28.30 -3.52 -3.91
N GLY A 44 27.96 -3.25 -2.66
CA GLY A 44 28.90 -2.98 -1.58
C GLY A 44 29.32 -1.51 -1.48
N ASP A 45 28.86 -0.63 -2.37
CA ASP A 45 29.06 0.80 -2.21
C ASP A 45 28.17 1.34 -1.08
N TYR A 46 28.68 2.33 -0.35
CA TYR A 46 27.99 2.98 0.75
C TYR A 46 26.76 3.77 0.27
N VAL A 47 25.64 3.64 0.99
CA VAL A 47 24.40 4.40 0.73
C VAL A 47 24.21 5.50 1.78
N TYR A 48 24.04 5.12 3.05
CA TYR A 48 23.84 6.04 4.17
C TYR A 48 24.18 5.38 5.52
N SER A 49 24.27 6.16 6.59
CA SER A 49 24.41 5.63 7.96
C SER A 49 23.14 5.85 8.77
N LEU A 50 22.66 4.80 9.44
CA LEU A 50 21.63 4.88 10.47
C LEU A 50 22.26 5.09 11.85
N ILE A 51 21.76 6.07 12.59
CA ILE A 51 22.23 6.41 13.93
C ILE A 51 21.13 6.12 14.93
N VAL A 52 21.34 5.10 15.76
CA VAL A 52 20.41 4.78 16.86
C VAL A 52 20.83 5.54 18.09
N TYR A 53 19.90 6.30 18.67
CA TYR A 53 20.11 7.05 19.90
C TYR A 53 19.00 6.76 20.90
N ARG A 54 19.28 7.08 22.17
CA ARG A 54 18.24 7.12 23.20
C ARG A 54 18.41 8.36 24.05
N ILE A 55 17.29 9.06 24.26
CA ILE A 55 17.25 10.26 25.10
C ILE A 55 17.33 9.84 26.57
N TYR A 56 18.33 10.37 27.28
CA TYR A 56 18.51 10.12 28.71
C TYR A 56 17.78 11.16 29.57
N CYS A 57 18.00 12.43 29.26
CA CYS A 57 17.39 13.54 29.99
C CYS A 57 17.27 14.80 29.12
N THR A 58 16.41 15.73 29.54
CA THR A 58 16.37 17.10 29.00
C THR A 58 17.68 17.82 29.28
N THR A 59 17.96 18.90 28.54
CA THR A 59 19.07 19.83 28.82
C THR A 59 19.06 20.42 30.24
N LYS A 60 17.92 20.39 30.94
CA LYS A 60 17.77 20.79 32.35
C LYS A 60 17.99 19.64 33.35
N GLY A 61 18.39 18.45 32.90
CA GLY A 61 18.65 17.28 33.75
C GLY A 61 17.43 16.44 34.11
N LYS A 62 16.21 16.83 33.71
CA LYS A 62 15.00 16.00 33.94
C LYS A 62 15.06 14.72 33.10
N LYS A 63 14.99 13.55 33.74
CA LYS A 63 15.01 12.24 33.08
C LYS A 63 13.83 12.05 32.12
N ILE A 64 14.09 11.33 31.03
CA ILE A 64 13.10 10.98 30.02
C ILE A 64 13.14 9.46 29.84
N ASN A 65 11.97 8.83 29.88
CA ASN A 65 11.83 7.41 29.58
C ASN A 65 11.25 7.23 28.16
N ARG A 66 12.05 7.53 27.15
CA ARG A 66 11.72 7.27 25.74
C ARG A 66 12.45 6.01 25.29
N LYS A 67 11.79 5.21 24.44
CA LYS A 67 12.44 4.11 23.73
C LYS A 67 13.52 4.65 22.80
N PRO A 68 14.54 3.84 22.46
CA PRO A 68 15.47 4.19 21.40
C PRO A 68 14.75 4.61 20.13
N ALA A 69 15.30 5.59 19.45
CA ALA A 69 14.90 6.05 18.13
C ALA A 69 16.14 6.03 17.23
N TYR A 70 15.94 6.22 15.94
CA TYR A 70 17.04 6.31 15.00
C TYR A 70 16.79 7.43 14.00
N PHE A 71 17.84 7.80 13.28
CA PHE A 71 17.82 8.87 12.29
C PHE A 71 18.85 8.57 11.19
N THR A 72 18.69 9.16 10.01
CA THR A 72 19.61 8.94 8.87
C THR A 72 20.65 10.06 8.85
N HIS A 73 21.93 9.72 8.99
CA HIS A 73 23.00 10.72 9.05
C HIS A 73 22.93 11.71 7.87
N GLY A 74 22.81 13.00 8.19
CA GLY A 74 22.67 14.08 7.22
C GLY A 74 21.24 14.60 7.01
N VAL A 75 20.21 13.98 7.59
CA VAL A 75 18.81 14.39 7.44
C VAL A 75 18.30 15.19 8.65
N GLU A 76 18.77 14.89 9.86
CA GLU A 76 18.25 15.48 11.10
C GLU A 76 19.16 16.53 11.74
N ASP A 77 18.53 17.48 12.43
CA ASP A 77 19.20 18.54 13.17
C ASP A 77 19.60 18.04 14.57
N TYR A 78 20.83 17.52 14.65
CA TYR A 78 21.52 17.27 15.92
C TYR A 78 22.75 18.17 16.04
N ARG A 79 23.21 18.36 17.27
CA ARG A 79 24.51 19.00 17.52
C ARG A 79 25.35 18.23 18.53
N SER A 80 26.67 18.31 18.37
CA SER A 80 27.60 17.85 19.39
C SER A 80 27.49 18.71 20.66
N LEU A 81 27.86 18.12 21.80
CA LEU A 81 27.90 18.85 23.07
C LEU A 81 29.01 19.90 23.08
N ALA A 82 28.70 21.07 23.61
CA ALA A 82 29.67 22.09 23.99
C ALA A 82 30.52 21.62 25.20
N PRO A 83 31.69 22.23 25.47
CA PRO A 83 32.58 21.78 26.54
C PRO A 83 31.95 21.75 27.94
N ASP A 84 31.13 22.74 28.26
CA ASP A 84 30.37 22.84 29.51
C ASP A 84 29.31 21.73 29.62
N GLU A 85 28.63 21.41 28.51
CA GLU A 85 27.65 20.32 28.44
C GLU A 85 28.32 18.94 28.59
N LYS A 86 29.50 18.74 28.00
CA LYS A 86 30.32 17.53 28.20
C LYS A 86 30.69 17.36 29.67
N ASN A 87 31.05 18.44 30.35
CA ASN A 87 31.35 18.44 31.78
C ASN A 87 30.10 18.10 32.61
N PHE A 88 28.96 18.69 32.29
CA PHE A 88 27.68 18.39 32.95
C PHE A 88 27.32 16.91 32.83
N ILE A 89 27.33 16.34 31.62
CA ILE A 89 27.05 14.91 31.41
C ILE A 89 28.05 14.04 32.18
N SER A 90 29.35 14.37 32.12
CA SER A 90 30.37 13.60 32.84
C SER A 90 30.12 13.59 34.35
N GLN A 91 29.68 14.70 34.95
CA GLN A 91 29.31 14.77 36.36
C GLN A 91 28.03 13.96 36.64
N LEU A 92 27.01 14.09 35.80
CA LEU A 92 25.75 13.36 35.92
C LEU A 92 25.96 11.83 35.92
N LEU A 93 26.82 11.34 35.02
CA LEU A 93 27.15 9.93 34.90
C LEU A 93 27.99 9.40 36.07
N LYS A 94 28.87 10.22 36.63
CA LYS A 94 29.62 9.85 37.85
C LYS A 94 28.69 9.71 39.06
N SER A 95 27.68 10.55 39.17
CA SER A 95 26.73 10.50 40.29
C SER A 95 25.66 9.41 40.15
N ASN A 96 25.42 8.88 38.94
CA ASN A 96 24.34 7.92 38.65
C ASN A 96 24.81 6.76 37.76
N SER A 97 26.02 6.26 37.96
CA SER A 97 26.66 5.26 37.08
C SER A 97 25.81 4.00 36.91
N ASP A 98 25.29 3.47 38.02
CA ASP A 98 24.54 2.21 38.02
C ASP A 98 23.20 2.37 37.29
N GLU A 99 22.52 3.50 37.52
CA GLU A 99 21.28 3.84 36.84
C GLU A 99 21.50 4.01 35.33
N PHE A 100 22.57 4.71 34.93
CA PHE A 100 22.92 4.86 33.52
C PHE A 100 23.26 3.52 32.86
N ASN A 101 24.05 2.68 33.52
CA ASN A 101 24.40 1.36 33.01
C ASN A 101 23.17 0.47 32.87
N HIS A 102 22.25 0.50 33.84
CA HIS A 102 20.97 -0.22 33.76
C HIS A 102 20.08 0.32 32.62
N TRP A 103 19.97 1.65 32.48
CA TRP A 103 19.25 2.29 31.39
C TRP A 103 19.84 1.91 30.03
N LYS A 104 21.17 1.94 29.89
CA LYS A 104 21.88 1.56 28.66
C LYS A 104 21.66 0.09 28.33
N ALA A 105 21.84 -0.82 29.30
CA ALA A 105 21.63 -2.25 29.12
C ALA A 105 20.17 -2.62 28.76
N GLY A 106 19.20 -1.86 29.25
CA GLY A 106 17.78 -2.02 28.89
C GLY A 106 17.40 -1.40 27.54
N SER A 107 18.35 -0.91 26.74
CA SER A 107 18.06 -0.30 25.44
C SER A 107 17.94 -1.36 24.36
N VAL A 108 16.71 -1.64 23.93
CA VAL A 108 16.43 -2.50 22.78
C VAL A 108 16.52 -1.66 21.50
N LEU A 109 17.42 -2.04 20.59
CA LEU A 109 17.60 -1.32 19.33
C LEU A 109 16.31 -1.40 18.47
N PRO A 110 15.97 -0.33 17.72
CA PRO A 110 14.82 -0.35 16.81
C PRO A 110 14.96 -1.42 15.72
N SER A 111 13.83 -1.92 15.25
CA SER A 111 13.75 -2.78 14.06
C SER A 111 13.17 -2.02 12.88
N GLU A 112 13.71 -2.27 11.70
CA GLU A 112 13.23 -1.78 10.41
C GLU A 112 12.97 -2.93 9.45
N TYR A 113 12.49 -2.62 8.24
CA TYR A 113 12.29 -3.61 7.20
C TYR A 113 12.66 -3.10 5.81
N GLU A 114 13.17 -4.01 4.98
CA GLU A 114 13.25 -3.83 3.53
C GLU A 114 12.04 -4.48 2.88
N HIS A 115 11.36 -3.75 2.01
CA HIS A 115 10.26 -4.28 1.20
C HIS A 115 10.82 -4.85 -0.09
N ILE A 116 10.40 -6.06 -0.45
CA ILE A 116 10.89 -6.79 -1.60
C ILE A 116 9.71 -7.27 -2.43
N ASP A 117 9.67 -6.85 -3.69
CA ASP A 117 8.81 -7.40 -4.73
C ASP A 117 9.65 -8.28 -5.66
N LEU A 118 9.21 -9.52 -5.84
CA LEU A 118 9.87 -10.51 -6.70
C LEU A 118 8.97 -10.86 -7.88
N PRO A 119 9.34 -10.46 -9.11
CA PRO A 119 8.60 -10.85 -10.30
C PRO A 119 8.54 -12.37 -10.43
N VAL A 120 7.39 -12.84 -10.93
CA VAL A 120 7.11 -14.25 -11.14
C VAL A 120 6.92 -14.51 -12.63
N LEU A 121 7.82 -15.29 -13.22
CA LEU A 121 7.82 -15.70 -14.63
C LEU A 121 6.69 -16.69 -14.99
N SER A 122 5.84 -17.04 -14.02
CA SER A 122 4.78 -18.05 -14.15
C SER A 122 3.41 -17.43 -14.01
N SER A 123 2.45 -17.91 -14.82
CA SER A 123 1.01 -17.56 -14.72
C SER A 123 0.31 -18.11 -13.47
N THR A 124 1.04 -18.52 -12.43
CA THR A 124 0.46 -19.00 -11.16
C THR A 124 1.19 -18.44 -9.93
N PRO A 125 1.22 -17.11 -9.71
CA PRO A 125 1.99 -16.47 -8.64
C PRO A 125 1.66 -17.03 -7.25
N LYS A 126 0.39 -17.38 -6.99
CA LYS A 126 -0.05 -18.07 -5.77
C LYS A 126 0.70 -19.38 -5.49
N SER A 127 0.93 -20.19 -6.52
CA SER A 127 1.65 -21.46 -6.41
C SER A 127 3.13 -21.21 -6.10
N VAL A 128 3.72 -20.19 -6.73
CA VAL A 128 5.11 -19.77 -6.47
C VAL A 128 5.25 -19.26 -5.04
N MET A 129 4.33 -18.41 -4.56
CA MET A 129 4.28 -17.93 -3.17
C MET A 129 4.23 -19.08 -2.17
N ASN A 130 3.44 -20.12 -2.44
CA ASN A 130 3.35 -21.29 -1.56
C ASN A 130 4.66 -22.09 -1.50
N ARG A 131 5.40 -22.17 -2.62
CA ARG A 131 6.75 -22.76 -2.63
C ARG A 131 7.75 -21.88 -1.90
N PHE A 132 7.70 -20.57 -2.10
CA PHE A 132 8.52 -19.59 -1.38
C PHE A 132 8.31 -19.69 0.13
N LYS A 133 7.05 -19.68 0.61
CA LYS A 133 6.69 -19.87 2.03
C LYS A 133 7.21 -21.19 2.62
N LYS A 134 7.43 -22.23 1.81
CA LYS A 134 8.03 -23.49 2.27
C LYS A 134 9.56 -23.40 2.32
N ALA A 135 10.19 -22.79 1.31
CA ALA A 135 11.63 -22.61 1.24
C ALA A 135 12.17 -21.78 2.42
N ILE A 136 11.55 -20.62 2.70
CA ILE A 136 12.02 -19.71 3.76
C ILE A 136 11.94 -20.29 5.17
N LYS A 137 11.19 -21.39 5.39
CA LYS A 137 11.20 -22.10 6.69
C LYS A 137 12.52 -22.78 7.00
N GLN A 138 13.39 -22.94 6.00
CA GLN A 138 14.73 -23.51 6.15
C GLN A 138 15.75 -22.47 6.62
N LEU A 139 15.42 -21.17 6.56
CA LEU A 139 16.28 -20.09 7.05
C LEU A 139 16.36 -20.13 8.57
N THR A 140 17.57 -20.04 9.09
CA THR A 140 17.84 -19.89 10.52
C THR A 140 18.25 -18.44 10.78
N PRO A 141 17.44 -17.63 11.49
CA PRO A 141 17.83 -16.27 11.84
C PRO A 141 19.04 -16.21 12.78
N PRO A 142 19.91 -15.19 12.66
CA PRO A 142 19.90 -14.16 11.62
C PRO A 142 20.45 -14.68 10.27
N TYR A 143 19.98 -14.13 9.16
CA TYR A 143 20.44 -14.49 7.80
C TYR A 143 20.61 -13.27 6.90
N THR A 144 21.42 -13.40 5.87
CA THR A 144 21.64 -12.41 4.81
C THR A 144 20.64 -12.59 3.66
N PHE A 145 20.58 -11.63 2.75
CA PHE A 145 19.82 -11.81 1.51
C PHE A 145 20.35 -12.95 0.64
N ASN A 146 21.67 -13.22 0.65
CA ASN A 146 22.23 -14.33 -0.11
C ASN A 146 21.76 -15.68 0.42
N ASP A 147 21.60 -15.84 1.75
CA ASP A 147 21.03 -17.06 2.33
C ASP A 147 19.59 -17.30 1.83
N LEU A 148 18.81 -16.22 1.67
CA LEU A 148 17.47 -16.29 1.06
C LEU A 148 17.52 -16.77 -0.40
N LEU A 149 18.48 -16.27 -1.19
CA LEU A 149 18.70 -16.70 -2.58
C LEU A 149 19.04 -18.20 -2.63
N GLU A 150 19.90 -18.67 -1.73
CA GLU A 150 20.32 -20.07 -1.67
C GLU A 150 19.14 -21.01 -1.38
N VAL A 151 18.32 -20.73 -0.36
CA VAL A 151 17.16 -21.59 -0.02
C VAL A 151 16.07 -21.55 -1.09
N CYS A 152 16.00 -20.48 -1.89
CA CYS A 152 15.00 -20.32 -2.95
C CYS A 152 15.52 -20.73 -4.34
N ASN A 153 16.76 -21.18 -4.48
CA ASN A 153 17.40 -21.47 -5.77
C ASN A 153 16.62 -22.46 -6.65
N ASP A 154 15.88 -23.40 -6.03
CA ASP A 154 15.07 -24.38 -6.76
C ASP A 154 13.76 -23.80 -7.34
N ILE A 155 13.38 -22.58 -6.96
CA ILE A 155 12.17 -21.90 -7.43
C ILE A 155 12.48 -21.08 -8.69
N LYS A 156 12.74 -21.78 -9.81
CA LYS A 156 13.11 -21.18 -11.10
C LYS A 156 12.11 -20.19 -11.72
N SER A 157 10.88 -20.14 -11.18
CA SER A 157 9.84 -19.21 -11.63
C SER A 157 9.94 -17.82 -11.01
N ILE A 158 10.86 -17.60 -10.07
CA ILE A 158 11.14 -16.27 -9.51
C ILE A 158 12.25 -15.63 -10.34
N ASP A 159 12.05 -14.38 -10.74
CA ASP A 159 13.09 -13.57 -11.37
C ASP A 159 13.87 -12.75 -10.34
N TRP A 160 15.06 -13.23 -10.00
CA TRP A 160 15.95 -12.56 -9.05
C TRP A 160 16.79 -11.43 -9.67
N LYS A 161 16.67 -11.19 -10.98
CA LYS A 161 17.41 -10.12 -11.68
C LYS A 161 16.63 -8.81 -11.76
N HIS A 162 15.32 -8.86 -11.56
CA HIS A 162 14.42 -7.71 -11.70
C HIS A 162 13.69 -7.46 -10.39
N ILE A 163 14.41 -7.57 -9.26
CA ILE A 163 13.85 -7.34 -7.92
C ILE A 163 13.32 -5.90 -7.85
N ASN A 164 12.13 -5.72 -7.29
CA ASN A 164 11.40 -4.45 -7.18
C ASN A 164 10.98 -3.82 -8.52
N GLU A 165 11.12 -4.54 -9.64
CA GLU A 165 10.44 -4.16 -10.89
C GLU A 165 9.00 -4.67 -10.80
N VAL A 166 8.06 -3.75 -10.65
CA VAL A 166 6.64 -4.07 -10.47
C VAL A 166 6.04 -4.49 -11.81
N ASP A 167 6.15 -5.78 -12.12
CA ASP A 167 5.49 -6.44 -13.24
C ASP A 167 4.04 -6.85 -12.89
N ASP A 168 3.33 -7.41 -13.87
CA ASP A 168 1.95 -7.89 -13.76
C ASP A 168 1.77 -9.00 -12.70
N ASN A 169 2.82 -9.77 -12.39
CA ASN A 169 2.77 -10.93 -11.49
C ASN A 169 3.99 -10.94 -10.58
N TYR A 170 3.80 -10.82 -9.26
CA TYR A 170 4.91 -10.81 -8.31
C TYR A 170 4.53 -11.36 -6.94
N ILE A 171 5.55 -11.64 -6.12
CA ILE A 171 5.42 -11.96 -4.69
C ILE A 171 6.04 -10.80 -3.91
N SER A 172 5.30 -10.24 -2.97
CA SER A 172 5.78 -9.15 -2.11
C SER A 172 6.02 -9.64 -0.69
N PHE A 173 7.05 -9.15 -0.01
CA PHE A 173 7.26 -9.40 1.42
C PHE A 173 8.17 -8.36 2.08
N ASP A 174 8.12 -8.31 3.41
CA ASP A 174 8.98 -7.47 4.23
C ASP A 174 10.05 -8.31 4.92
N MET A 175 11.32 -7.96 4.74
CA MET A 175 12.46 -8.52 5.47
C MET A 175 12.83 -7.61 6.64
N TYR A 176 12.56 -8.03 7.88
CA TYR A 176 12.84 -7.21 9.06
C TYR A 176 14.25 -7.45 9.59
N PHE A 177 14.91 -6.38 10.01
CA PHE A 177 16.20 -6.41 10.67
C PHE A 177 16.23 -5.46 11.87
N THR A 178 17.13 -5.72 12.81
CA THR A 178 17.40 -4.82 13.93
C THR A 178 18.57 -3.92 13.56
N ILE A 179 18.42 -2.59 13.67
CA ILE A 179 19.46 -1.64 13.25
C ILE A 179 20.74 -1.90 14.06
N GLY A 180 21.85 -2.17 13.37
CA GLY A 180 23.14 -2.54 13.95
C GLY A 180 23.46 -4.04 13.90
N ASN A 181 22.51 -4.89 13.47
CA ASN A 181 22.79 -6.30 13.16
C ASN A 181 23.28 -6.43 11.71
N HIS A 182 24.56 -6.74 11.54
CA HIS A 182 25.21 -6.88 10.23
C HIS A 182 26.36 -7.88 10.26
N GLN A 183 26.71 -8.38 9.08
CA GLN A 183 27.89 -9.21 8.85
C GLN A 183 28.68 -8.62 7.68
N GLY A 184 29.80 -7.95 8.00
CA GLY A 184 30.51 -7.14 6.99
C GLY A 184 29.58 -6.04 6.48
N ASP A 185 29.43 -5.97 5.17
CA ASP A 185 28.61 -4.94 4.49
C ASP A 185 27.16 -5.40 4.25
N SER A 186 26.76 -6.58 4.76
CA SER A 186 25.41 -7.13 4.59
C SER A 186 24.54 -6.97 5.83
N ILE A 187 23.27 -6.63 5.61
CA ILE A 187 22.24 -6.59 6.64
C ILE A 187 21.93 -8.02 7.10
N LEU A 188 21.78 -8.19 8.41
CA LEU A 188 21.31 -9.44 9.01
C LEU A 188 19.83 -9.34 9.36
N PHE A 189 19.02 -10.10 8.65
CA PHE A 189 17.58 -10.15 8.81
C PHE A 189 17.16 -11.17 9.86
N ASP A 190 16.16 -10.79 10.64
CA ASP A 190 15.63 -11.59 11.75
C ASP A 190 14.41 -12.42 11.33
N ARG A 191 13.63 -11.94 10.33
CA ARG A 191 12.35 -12.55 9.93
C ARG A 191 11.79 -11.96 8.64
N ILE A 192 11.04 -12.77 7.90
CA ILE A 192 10.20 -12.34 6.78
C ILE A 192 8.74 -12.30 7.22
N LYS A 193 8.00 -11.24 6.87
CA LYS A 193 6.55 -11.09 7.13
C LYS A 193 5.84 -10.47 5.93
N LYS A 194 4.51 -10.36 6.04
CA LYS A 194 3.62 -9.74 5.02
C LYS A 194 3.81 -10.33 3.62
N ILE A 195 3.97 -11.65 3.55
CA ILE A 195 4.17 -12.35 2.28
C ILE A 195 2.83 -12.45 1.56
N ASP A 196 2.73 -11.74 0.44
CA ASP A 196 1.58 -11.69 -0.45
C ASP A 196 1.96 -11.96 -1.90
N TYR A 197 0.99 -12.00 -2.79
CA TYR A 197 1.21 -12.09 -4.24
C TYR A 197 0.21 -11.22 -4.99
N THR A 198 0.65 -10.73 -6.15
CA THR A 198 -0.21 -10.10 -7.15
C THR A 198 -0.31 -11.06 -8.34
N ASP A 199 -1.52 -11.24 -8.83
CA ASP A 199 -1.82 -12.05 -10.00
C ASP A 199 -2.69 -11.21 -10.91
N SER A 200 -2.10 -10.61 -11.93
CA SER A 200 -2.79 -9.77 -12.89
C SER A 200 -4.02 -10.42 -13.51
N GLU A 201 -4.08 -11.75 -13.67
CA GLU A 201 -5.29 -12.41 -14.18
C GLU A 201 -6.37 -12.49 -13.09
N GLU A 202 -6.02 -12.85 -11.86
CA GLU A 202 -6.94 -12.85 -10.71
C GLU A 202 -7.43 -11.43 -10.38
N ASP A 203 -6.54 -10.44 -10.45
CA ASP A 203 -6.82 -9.03 -10.24
C ASP A 203 -7.61 -8.44 -11.41
N ASN A 204 -7.30 -8.79 -12.66
CA ASN A 204 -8.14 -8.41 -13.80
C ASN A 204 -9.49 -9.10 -13.74
N MET A 205 -9.61 -10.36 -13.31
CA MET A 205 -10.90 -11.01 -13.07
C MET A 205 -11.68 -10.32 -11.93
N THR A 206 -10.97 -9.85 -10.91
CA THR A 206 -11.54 -9.09 -9.79
C THR A 206 -11.91 -7.66 -10.23
N LEU A 207 -11.17 -7.03 -11.13
CA LEU A 207 -11.47 -5.71 -11.71
C LEU A 207 -12.56 -5.79 -12.80
N GLU A 208 -12.61 -6.88 -13.57
CA GLU A 208 -13.69 -7.23 -14.50
C GLU A 208 -14.99 -7.57 -13.76
N SER A 209 -14.92 -7.78 -12.44
CA SER A 209 -16.08 -8.08 -11.58
C SER A 209 -16.91 -6.86 -11.13
N PHE A 210 -16.64 -5.63 -11.61
CA PHE A 210 -17.35 -4.43 -11.13
C PHE A 210 -18.24 -3.68 -12.15
N PHE A 211 -18.96 -4.39 -13.01
CA PHE A 211 -20.20 -3.84 -13.61
C PHE A 211 -21.32 -4.88 -13.60
N THR A 212 -21.98 -5.01 -12.46
CA THR A 212 -23.09 -5.94 -12.24
C THR A 212 -24.42 -5.36 -12.73
N PHE A 213 -25.51 -6.12 -12.62
CA PHE A 213 -26.85 -5.58 -12.95
C PHE A 213 -27.25 -4.44 -12.00
N GLU A 214 -26.80 -4.47 -10.75
CA GLU A 214 -26.94 -3.37 -9.82
C GLU A 214 -26.19 -2.14 -10.31
N THR A 215 -24.93 -2.29 -10.73
CA THR A 215 -24.16 -1.19 -11.35
C THR A 215 -24.84 -0.64 -12.61
N ALA A 216 -25.47 -1.51 -13.41
CA ALA A 216 -26.30 -1.09 -14.53
C ALA A 216 -27.49 -0.23 -14.07
N PHE A 217 -28.17 -0.58 -12.98
CA PHE A 217 -29.20 0.28 -12.40
C PHE A 217 -28.63 1.62 -11.90
N LEU A 218 -27.47 1.60 -11.24
CA LEU A 218 -26.82 2.82 -10.75
C LEU A 218 -26.45 3.76 -11.90
N SER A 219 -26.06 3.18 -13.03
CA SER A 219 -25.73 3.92 -14.25
C SER A 219 -26.90 4.72 -14.80
N LEU A 220 -28.14 4.25 -14.63
CA LEU A 220 -29.33 5.03 -14.97
C LEU A 220 -29.44 6.31 -14.12
N ALA A 221 -29.32 6.18 -12.80
CA ALA A 221 -29.40 7.33 -11.90
C ALA A 221 -28.27 8.34 -12.18
N ARG A 222 -27.05 7.86 -12.46
CA ARG A 222 -25.93 8.73 -12.84
C ARG A 222 -26.12 9.35 -14.21
N PHE A 223 -26.66 8.62 -15.17
CA PHE A 223 -26.99 9.12 -16.50
C PHE A 223 -28.00 10.26 -16.44
N ILE A 224 -29.07 10.14 -15.66
CA ILE A 224 -30.06 11.22 -15.53
C ILE A 224 -29.44 12.48 -14.91
N LYS A 225 -28.52 12.33 -13.94
CA LYS A 225 -27.78 13.49 -13.39
C LYS A 225 -26.94 14.20 -14.45
N GLU A 226 -26.23 13.47 -15.30
CA GLU A 226 -25.43 14.07 -16.38
C GLU A 226 -26.33 14.64 -17.49
N TYR A 227 -27.48 14.02 -17.76
CA TYR A 227 -28.48 14.52 -18.70
C TYR A 227 -29.11 15.84 -18.22
N ASP A 228 -29.45 15.94 -16.93
CA ASP A 228 -30.09 17.12 -16.35
C ASP A 228 -29.18 18.37 -16.39
N VAL A 229 -27.86 18.19 -16.36
CA VAL A 229 -26.90 19.29 -16.59
C VAL A 229 -27.05 19.90 -17.99
N ILE A 230 -27.40 19.09 -18.99
CA ILE A 230 -27.55 19.53 -20.39
C ILE A 230 -28.98 20.01 -20.65
N TYR A 231 -29.97 19.32 -20.07
CA TYR A 231 -31.39 19.61 -20.25
C TYR A 231 -32.11 19.66 -18.89
N PRO A 232 -31.97 20.76 -18.13
CA PRO A 232 -32.56 20.89 -16.80
C PRO A 232 -34.07 20.74 -16.82
N SER A 233 -34.61 19.90 -15.94
CA SER A 233 -36.06 19.68 -15.84
C SER A 233 -36.47 19.21 -14.44
N GLU A 234 -37.57 19.77 -13.93
CA GLU A 234 -38.20 19.30 -12.69
C GLU A 234 -38.58 17.81 -12.79
N LYS A 235 -38.95 17.34 -13.99
CA LYS A 235 -39.22 15.92 -14.25
C LYS A 235 -38.01 15.02 -14.00
N ASN A 236 -36.80 15.46 -14.31
CA ASN A 236 -35.58 14.69 -14.06
C ASN A 236 -35.31 14.56 -12.55
N THR A 237 -35.60 15.61 -11.78
CA THR A 237 -35.50 15.58 -10.31
C THR A 237 -36.49 14.61 -9.70
N VAL A 238 -37.75 14.63 -10.15
CA VAL A 238 -38.79 13.68 -9.71
C VAL A 238 -38.41 12.25 -10.06
N LEU A 239 -37.90 12.01 -11.27
CA LEU A 239 -37.45 10.69 -11.71
C LEU A 239 -36.26 10.18 -10.88
N LEU A 240 -35.28 11.03 -10.54
CA LEU A 240 -34.17 10.65 -9.65
C LEU A 240 -34.66 10.22 -8.26
N GLU A 241 -35.65 10.91 -7.69
CA GLU A 241 -36.25 10.52 -6.40
C GLU A 241 -37.03 9.20 -6.50
N GLN A 242 -37.72 8.96 -7.61
CA GLN A 242 -38.35 7.66 -7.88
C GLN A 242 -37.32 6.53 -8.01
N LEU A 243 -36.22 6.76 -8.73
CA LEU A 243 -35.14 5.76 -8.87
C LEU A 243 -34.45 5.44 -7.54
N LYS A 244 -34.34 6.38 -6.60
CA LYS A 244 -33.87 6.08 -5.23
C LYS A 244 -34.81 5.12 -4.50
N LYS A 245 -36.13 5.24 -4.67
CA LYS A 245 -37.11 4.31 -4.09
C LYS A 245 -37.00 2.93 -4.72
N ILE A 246 -36.82 2.86 -6.05
CA ILE A 246 -36.62 1.61 -6.80
C ILE A 246 -35.31 0.94 -6.37
N TRP A 247 -34.22 1.71 -6.23
CA TRP A 247 -32.95 1.25 -5.67
C TRP A 247 -33.17 0.60 -4.31
N SER A 248 -33.83 1.28 -3.38
CA SER A 248 -34.09 0.74 -2.05
C SER A 248 -34.83 -0.60 -2.12
N GLY A 249 -35.79 -0.75 -3.04
CA GLY A 249 -36.49 -2.02 -3.27
C GLY A 249 -35.62 -3.14 -3.84
N LEU A 250 -34.69 -2.82 -4.74
CA LEU A 250 -33.75 -3.78 -5.34
C LEU A 250 -32.77 -4.35 -4.30
N PHE A 251 -32.20 -3.52 -3.42
CA PHE A 251 -31.13 -3.95 -2.50
C PHE A 251 -31.62 -4.52 -1.17
N HIS A 252 -32.80 -4.13 -0.68
CA HIS A 252 -33.36 -4.70 0.55
C HIS A 252 -34.17 -5.99 0.31
N GLN A 253 -34.04 -6.60 -0.87
CA GLN A 253 -34.79 -7.79 -1.28
C GLN A 253 -36.32 -7.66 -1.14
N ASN A 254 -36.82 -6.42 -1.21
CA ASN A 254 -38.25 -6.11 -1.14
C ASN A 254 -38.86 -5.82 -2.52
N TRP A 255 -38.22 -6.32 -3.57
CA TRP A 255 -38.63 -6.23 -4.98
C TRP A 255 -40.09 -6.62 -5.22
N LYS A 256 -40.67 -7.58 -4.47
CA LYS A 256 -42.09 -7.94 -4.60
C LYS A 256 -43.06 -6.81 -4.23
N GLU A 257 -42.62 -5.83 -3.43
CA GLU A 257 -43.42 -4.68 -2.99
C GLU A 257 -43.17 -3.43 -3.86
N SER A 258 -42.25 -3.51 -4.83
CA SER A 258 -41.94 -2.43 -5.77
C SER A 258 -42.00 -2.95 -7.21
N PRO A 259 -43.13 -2.73 -7.92
CA PRO A 259 -43.34 -3.24 -9.28
C PRO A 259 -42.20 -2.90 -10.26
N LEU A 260 -41.65 -1.69 -10.17
CA LEU A 260 -40.54 -1.24 -11.01
C LEU A 260 -39.19 -1.90 -10.65
N ALA A 261 -38.94 -2.17 -9.37
CA ALA A 261 -37.76 -2.93 -8.95
C ALA A 261 -37.87 -4.39 -9.40
N PHE A 262 -39.07 -4.97 -9.28
CA PHE A 262 -39.38 -6.30 -9.78
C PHE A 262 -39.17 -6.40 -11.30
N ASP A 263 -39.64 -5.41 -12.07
CA ASP A 263 -39.43 -5.37 -13.53
C ASP A 263 -37.96 -5.34 -13.90
N PHE A 264 -37.17 -4.43 -13.29
CA PHE A 264 -35.75 -4.33 -13.57
C PHE A 264 -35.01 -5.63 -13.26
N PHE A 265 -35.23 -6.19 -12.06
CA PHE A 265 -34.61 -7.45 -11.65
C PHE A 265 -35.02 -8.62 -12.57
N THR A 266 -36.30 -8.70 -12.94
CA THR A 266 -36.82 -9.79 -13.78
C THR A 266 -36.18 -9.80 -15.17
N HIS A 267 -35.93 -8.63 -15.76
CA HIS A 267 -35.48 -8.52 -17.15
C HIS A 267 -33.98 -8.23 -17.33
N ALA A 268 -33.27 -7.79 -16.29
CA ALA A 268 -31.83 -7.57 -16.37
C ALA A 268 -31.05 -8.90 -16.52
N PRO A 269 -30.07 -9.01 -17.43
CA PRO A 269 -29.19 -10.18 -17.52
C PRO A 269 -28.46 -10.48 -16.20
N LYS A 270 -28.59 -11.70 -15.67
CA LYS A 270 -27.91 -12.11 -14.42
C LYS A 270 -26.52 -12.67 -14.73
N ILE A 271 -25.72 -11.87 -15.43
CA ILE A 271 -24.36 -12.23 -15.82
C ILE A 271 -23.34 -11.52 -14.94
N GLN A 272 -22.13 -12.09 -14.85
CA GLN A 272 -21.08 -11.61 -13.94
C GLN A 272 -20.51 -10.23 -14.32
N SER A 273 -20.56 -9.84 -15.59
CA SER A 273 -20.03 -8.55 -16.05
C SER A 273 -20.81 -8.03 -17.25
N TYR A 274 -21.18 -6.75 -17.22
CA TYR A 274 -21.87 -6.08 -18.32
C TYR A 274 -20.86 -5.30 -19.19
N SER A 275 -20.89 -5.58 -20.50
CA SER A 275 -20.28 -4.68 -21.47
C SER A 275 -21.00 -3.33 -21.50
N TYR A 276 -20.39 -2.32 -22.13
CA TYR A 276 -21.02 -1.02 -22.34
C TYR A 276 -22.39 -1.16 -23.04
N GLU A 277 -22.42 -1.93 -24.13
CA GLU A 277 -23.59 -2.18 -24.95
C GLU A 277 -24.68 -2.87 -24.12
N LEU A 278 -24.31 -3.91 -23.36
CA LEU A 278 -25.27 -4.63 -22.53
C LEU A 278 -25.83 -3.76 -21.40
N ALA A 279 -24.98 -2.96 -20.75
CA ALA A 279 -25.40 -2.02 -19.71
C ALA A 279 -26.38 -0.99 -20.26
N LYS A 280 -26.04 -0.42 -21.43
CA LYS A 280 -26.89 0.55 -22.12
C LYS A 280 -28.23 -0.07 -22.50
N ASP A 281 -28.21 -1.22 -23.16
CA ASP A 281 -29.42 -1.89 -23.64
C ASP A 281 -30.31 -2.30 -22.47
N THR A 282 -29.73 -2.77 -21.36
CA THR A 282 -30.49 -3.13 -20.16
C THR A 282 -31.22 -1.93 -19.56
N VAL A 283 -30.54 -0.78 -19.46
CA VAL A 283 -31.14 0.47 -18.97
C VAL A 283 -32.20 0.99 -19.95
N LEU A 284 -31.89 0.99 -21.24
CA LEU A 284 -32.80 1.47 -22.28
C LEU A 284 -34.10 0.65 -22.32
N GLU A 285 -33.99 -0.68 -22.31
CA GLU A 285 -35.15 -1.56 -22.33
C GLU A 285 -35.99 -1.44 -21.05
N PHE A 286 -35.35 -1.23 -19.89
CA PHE A 286 -36.09 -0.90 -18.67
C PHE A 286 -36.88 0.40 -18.79
N LEU A 287 -36.26 1.47 -19.31
CA LEU A 287 -36.96 2.75 -19.48
C LEU A 287 -38.11 2.63 -20.49
N LYS A 288 -37.92 1.91 -21.60
CA LYS A 288 -38.97 1.68 -22.61
C LYS A 288 -40.19 0.96 -22.02
N ARG A 289 -39.97 -0.11 -21.25
CA ARG A 289 -41.06 -0.87 -20.62
C ARG A 289 -41.86 -0.03 -19.63
N ASN A 290 -41.18 0.88 -18.94
CA ASN A 290 -41.76 1.68 -17.85
C ASN A 290 -41.96 3.15 -18.21
N VAL A 291 -42.01 3.48 -19.51
CA VAL A 291 -41.96 4.88 -19.99
C VAL A 291 -43.13 5.74 -19.50
N GLN A 292 -44.32 5.14 -19.37
CA GLN A 292 -45.52 5.81 -18.89
C GLN A 292 -45.48 6.06 -17.39
N GLU A 293 -45.00 5.07 -16.62
CA GLU A 293 -44.93 5.15 -15.15
C GLU A 293 -43.82 6.10 -14.68
N LEU A 294 -42.71 6.14 -15.43
CA LEU A 294 -41.55 6.98 -15.15
C LEU A 294 -41.59 8.36 -15.85
N ASP A 295 -42.58 8.61 -16.73
CA ASP A 295 -42.68 9.83 -17.55
C ASP A 295 -41.34 10.21 -18.23
N CYS A 296 -40.66 9.22 -18.82
CA CYS A 296 -39.25 9.31 -19.22
C CYS A 296 -39.01 9.24 -20.75
N GLN A 297 -40.04 9.49 -21.57
CA GLN A 297 -39.95 9.37 -23.03
C GLN A 297 -38.77 10.15 -23.63
N ARG A 298 -38.51 11.38 -23.15
CA ARG A 298 -37.38 12.21 -23.63
C ARG A 298 -36.00 11.61 -23.35
N LEU A 299 -35.86 10.84 -22.26
CA LEU A 299 -34.63 10.13 -21.92
C LEU A 299 -34.46 8.90 -22.81
N VAL A 300 -35.55 8.18 -23.11
CA VAL A 300 -35.57 7.07 -24.05
C VAL A 300 -35.17 7.55 -25.45
N ASP A 301 -35.78 8.64 -25.92
CA ASP A 301 -35.48 9.23 -27.23
C ASP A 301 -34.00 9.62 -27.30
N PHE A 302 -33.49 10.28 -26.25
CA PHE A 302 -32.07 10.65 -26.17
C PHE A 302 -31.16 9.41 -26.16
N LEU A 303 -31.52 8.33 -25.46
CA LEU A 303 -30.75 7.08 -25.47
C LEU A 303 -30.80 6.32 -26.81
N CYS A 304 -31.75 6.65 -27.68
CA CYS A 304 -31.82 6.14 -29.04
C CYS A 304 -31.06 7.01 -30.07
N GLU A 305 -30.66 8.25 -29.73
CA GLU A 305 -29.88 9.13 -30.61
C GLU A 305 -28.38 8.77 -30.62
N GLU A 306 -27.90 8.08 -31.66
CA GLU A 306 -26.55 7.49 -31.67
C GLU A 306 -25.39 8.46 -31.34
N ASP A 307 -25.38 9.71 -31.79
CA ASP A 307 -24.18 10.57 -31.69
C ASP A 307 -24.05 11.36 -30.38
N LYS A 308 -25.15 11.86 -29.83
CA LYS A 308 -25.15 12.67 -28.59
C LYS A 308 -25.17 11.77 -27.36
N GLU A 309 -25.85 10.65 -27.44
CA GLU A 309 -25.93 9.66 -26.39
C GLU A 309 -24.59 8.96 -26.13
N LYS A 310 -23.92 8.46 -27.19
CA LYS A 310 -22.65 7.73 -27.09
C LYS A 310 -21.59 8.50 -26.29
N LYS A 311 -21.72 9.82 -26.15
CA LYS A 311 -20.83 10.65 -25.32
C LYS A 311 -21.24 10.67 -23.85
N VAL A 312 -22.53 10.87 -23.55
CA VAL A 312 -23.02 11.03 -22.18
C VAL A 312 -23.07 9.68 -21.44
N TYR A 313 -23.68 8.65 -22.03
CA TYR A 313 -23.81 7.36 -21.36
C TYR A 313 -22.45 6.64 -21.24
N LYS A 314 -21.57 6.77 -22.24
CA LYS A 314 -20.20 6.22 -22.18
C LYS A 314 -19.33 6.89 -21.12
N LYS A 315 -19.52 8.19 -20.87
CA LYS A 315 -18.87 8.89 -19.74
C LYS A 315 -19.30 8.28 -18.41
N VAL A 316 -20.60 8.01 -18.25
CA VAL A 316 -21.15 7.39 -17.03
C VAL A 316 -20.65 5.97 -16.85
N TYR A 317 -20.69 5.16 -17.91
CA TYR A 317 -20.18 3.79 -17.88
C TYR A 317 -18.71 3.75 -17.46
N LYS A 318 -17.87 4.60 -18.05
CA LYS A 318 -16.45 4.71 -17.65
C LYS A 318 -16.26 5.18 -16.22
N LEU A 319 -17.06 6.14 -15.76
CA LEU A 319 -16.98 6.65 -14.39
C LEU A 319 -17.34 5.58 -13.36
N LEU A 320 -18.33 4.76 -13.64
CA LEU A 320 -18.75 3.67 -12.75
C LEU A 320 -17.87 2.42 -12.86
N LYS A 321 -17.27 2.15 -14.01
CA LYS A 321 -16.30 1.05 -14.19
C LYS A 321 -14.96 1.31 -13.50
N GLY A 322 -14.60 2.58 -13.28
CA GLY A 322 -13.36 2.97 -12.58
C GLY A 322 -13.53 3.26 -11.08
N MET A 323 -14.72 3.01 -10.52
CA MET A 323 -14.99 2.95 -9.09
C MET A 323 -14.86 1.51 -8.61
#